data_AF-A0A6G2DXF3-F1
#
_entry.id   AF-A0A6G2DXF3-F1
#
_cell.length_a   1.000
_cell.length_b   1.000
_cell.length_c   1.000
_cell.angle_alpha   90.00
_cell.angle_beta   90.00
_cell.angle_gamma   90.00
#
_symmetry.space_group_name_H-M   'P 1'
#
loop_
_entity.id
_entity.type
_entity.pdbx_description
1 polymer ?
#
loop_
_entity_poly.entity_id
_entity_poly.type
_entity_poly.pdbx_seq_one_letter_code
_entity_poly.pdbx_strand_id
1 'polypeptide(L)' 'MSRAQLTILTNICLIEDLEAQRVVMQYRAPETNRWSGYAFPGGHVEN' A
#
# COMPACT_ATOMS: atom_id res chain seq x y z
N MET A 1 4.10 14.18 -21.25
CA MET A 1 2.95 13.25 -21.13
C MET A 1 2.24 13.54 -19.83
N SER A 2 0.91 13.53 -19.82
CA SER A 2 0.16 13.75 -18.59
C SER A 2 0.24 12.51 -17.68
N ARG A 3 0.19 12.69 -16.36
CA ARG A 3 0.12 11.56 -15.41
C ARG A 3 -1.07 10.62 -15.70
N ALA A 4 -2.15 11.14 -16.28
CA ALA A 4 -3.33 10.38 -16.65
C ALA A 4 -3.08 9.37 -17.79
N GLN A 5 -1.93 9.46 -18.46
CA GLN A 5 -1.53 8.57 -19.56
C GLN A 5 -0.49 7.52 -19.13
N LEU A 6 -0.07 7.52 -17.86
CA LEU A 6 0.92 6.59 -17.34
C LEU A 6 0.27 5.33 -16.75
N THR A 7 0.82 4.16 -17.06
CA THR A 7 0.57 2.94 -16.29
C THR A 7 1.51 2.92 -15.09
N ILE A 8 0.97 3.03 -13.88
CA ILE A 8 1.74 2.93 -12.64
C ILE A 8 1.49 1.55 -12.03
N LEU A 9 2.54 0.73 -11.93
CA LEU A 9 2.46 -0.62 -11.37
C LEU A 9 2.80 -0.59 -9.88
N THR A 10 1.88 -1.10 -9.06
CA THR A 10 2.00 -1.16 -7.60
C THR A 10 1.60 -2.53 -7.08
N ASN A 11 2.13 -2.91 -5.92
CA ASN A 11 1.72 -4.10 -5.18
C ASN A 11 1.20 -3.73 -3.79
N ILE A 12 0.47 -4.67 -3.18
CA ILE A 12 0.17 -4.73 -1.75
C ILE A 12 0.22 -6.20 -1.32
N CYS A 13 0.46 -6.46 -0.04
CA CYS A 13 0.48 -7.82 0.50
C CYS A 13 -0.35 -7.94 1.77
N LEU A 14 -1.24 -8.94 1.81
CA LEU A 14 -1.90 -9.36 3.03
C LEU A 14 -0.97 -10.33 3.75
N ILE A 15 -0.44 -9.92 4.89
CA ILE A 15 0.46 -10.72 5.71
C ILE A 15 -0.30 -11.13 6.96
N GLU A 16 -0.67 -12.40 7.03
CA GLU A 16 -1.42 -12.98 8.14
C GLU A 16 -0.51 -13.84 9.02
N ASP A 17 -0.55 -13.57 10.31
CA ASP A 17 -0.07 -14.47 11.35
C ASP A 17 -1.21 -15.43 11.70
N LEU A 18 -1.08 -16.68 11.24
CA LEU A 18 -2.10 -17.72 11.41
C LEU A 18 -2.18 -18.24 12.85
N GLU A 19 -1.13 -18.09 13.66
CA GLU A 19 -1.18 -18.50 15.07
C GLU A 19 -1.93 -17.46 15.90
N ALA A 20 -1.62 -16.18 15.69
CA ALA A 20 -2.26 -15.08 16.40
C ALA A 20 -3.63 -14.69 15.81
N GLN A 21 -3.95 -15.17 14.61
CA GLN A 21 -5.13 -14.77 13.82
C GLN A 21 -5.18 -13.24 13.62
N ARG A 22 -4.05 -12.66 13.19
CA ARG A 22 -3.87 -11.21 13.01
C ARG A 22 -3.26 -10.89 11.65
N VAL A 23 -3.55 -9.69 11.16
CA VAL A 23 -3.03 -9.19 9.88
C VAL A 23 -2.20 -7.93 10.10
N VAL A 24 -1.09 -7.82 9.36
CA VAL A 24 -0.23 -6.63 9.38
C VAL A 24 -0.94 -5.45 8.73
N MET A 25 -1.01 -4.34 9.47
CA MET A 25 -1.58 -3.08 9.00
C MET A 25 -0.51 -1.98 9.02
N GLN A 26 -0.46 -1.18 7.95
CA GLN A 26 0.38 0.00 7.85
C GLN A 26 -0.48 1.25 7.98
N TYR A 27 -0.09 2.16 8.88
CA TYR A 27 -0.74 3.47 8.99
C TYR A 27 -0.16 4.44 7.95
N ARG A 28 -1.02 5.00 7.09
CA ARG A 28 -0.68 6.00 6.09
C ARG A 28 -1.04 7.38 6.61
N ALA A 29 -0.03 8.15 7.00
CA ALA A 29 -0.20 9.46 7.59
C ALA A 29 -0.74 10.49 6.57
N PRO A 30 -1.62 11.43 6.98
CA PRO A 30 -2.26 12.40 6.08
C PRO A 30 -1.31 13.43 5.47
N GLU A 31 -0.15 13.66 6.07
CA GLU A 31 0.83 14.65 5.61
C GLU A 31 1.48 14.23 4.27
N THR A 32 1.54 12.93 3.99
CA THR A 32 2.26 12.38 2.82
C THR A 32 1.35 11.62 1.85
N ASN A 33 0.07 11.42 2.19
CA ASN A 33 -0.84 10.60 1.42
C ASN A 33 -2.15 11.32 1.10
N ARG A 34 -2.61 11.18 -0.15
CA ARG A 34 -3.94 11.69 -0.58
C ARG A 34 -5.12 10.98 0.09
N TRP A 35 -4.89 9.76 0.57
CA TRP A 35 -5.84 8.98 1.34
C TRP A 35 -5.11 8.34 2.51
N SER A 36 -5.62 8.57 3.71
CA SER A 36 -4.96 8.26 4.98
C SER A 36 -5.71 7.15 5.73
N GLY A 37 -5.05 6.58 6.74
CA GLY A 37 -5.60 5.52 7.57
C GLY A 37 -4.85 4.19 7.43
N TYR A 38 -5.45 3.12 7.97
CA TYR A 38 -4.85 1.79 7.92
C TYR A 38 -5.09 1.11 6.58
N ALA A 39 -4.03 0.57 5.98
CA ALA A 39 -4.07 -0.19 4.74
C ALA A 39 -3.04 -1.33 4.79
N PHE A 40 -3.05 -2.22 3.78
CA PHE A 40 -2.01 -3.22 3.63
C PHE A 40 -0.68 -2.59 3.19
N PRO A 41 0.46 -3.15 3.64
CA PRO A 41 1.77 -2.72 3.17
C PRO A 41 1.97 -3.05 1.69
N GLY A 42 2.77 -2.25 1.00
CA GLY A 42 3.04 -2.40 -0.43
C GLY A 42 3.89 -1.26 -0.99
N GLY A 43 4.20 -1.33 -2.28
CA GLY A 43 5.08 -0.38 -2.95
C GLY A 43 4.94 -0.31 -4.47
N HIS A 44 5.81 0.47 -5.10
CA HIS A 44 5.94 0.52 -6.56
C HIS A 44 6.79 -0.64 -7.06
N VAL A 45 6.50 -1.13 -8.27
CA VAL A 45 7.34 -2.12 -8.96
C VAL A 45 8.51 -1.37 -9.62
N GLU A 46 9.74 -1.80 -9.33
CA GLU A 46 10.97 -1.25 -9.94
C GLU A 46 11.15 -1.74 -11.38
N ASN A 47 11.89 -0.97 -12.18
CA ASN A 47 12.23 -1.28 -13.57
C ASN A 47 13.66 -1.80 -13.68
#